data_AF-A0A3P6CQA9-F1
#
_entry.id   AF-A0A3P6CQA9-F1
#
_cell.length_a   1.000
_cell.length_b   1.000
_cell.length_c   1.000
_cell.angle_alpha   90.00
_cell.angle_beta   90.00
_cell.angle_gamma   90.00
#
_symmetry.space_group_name_H-M   'P 1'
#
loop_
_entity.id
_entity.type
_entity.pdbx_description
1 polymer ?
#
loop_
_entity_poly.entity_id
_entity_poly.type
_entity_poly.pdbx_seq_one_letter_code
_entity_poly.pdbx_strand_id
1 'polypeptide(L)' 'MESMLQHSNCQSFGTDCKDLIAMIKDPQAWPNFSTELEVIQTLQICFPEFKISYIPRAQ' A
#
# COMPACT_ATOMS: atom_id res chain seq x y z
N MET A 1 -33.30 3.65 8.23
CA MET A 1 -32.32 2.72 8.83
C MET A 1 -31.15 2.67 7.87
N GLU A 2 -30.14 3.50 8.10
CA GLU A 2 -28.92 3.49 7.28
C GLU A 2 -28.26 2.14 7.48
N SER A 3 -28.25 1.34 6.42
CA SER A 3 -27.50 0.10 6.36
C SER A 3 -26.07 0.42 6.75
N MET A 4 -25.59 -0.12 7.87
CA MET A 4 -24.18 -0.13 8.23
C MET A 4 -23.43 -1.06 7.27
N LEU A 5 -23.37 -0.69 6.00
CA LEU A 5 -22.19 -0.95 5.19
C LEU A 5 -21.11 -0.04 5.79
N GLN A 6 -20.53 -0.46 6.90
CA GLN A 6 -19.22 0.03 7.29
C GLN A 6 -18.29 -0.42 6.16
N HIS A 7 -18.16 0.41 5.13
CA HIS A 7 -17.03 0.36 4.23
C HIS A 7 -15.81 0.43 5.15
N SER A 8 -15.18 -0.71 5.38
CA SER A 8 -13.91 -0.72 6.08
C SER A 8 -12.96 0.07 5.19
N ASN A 9 -12.70 1.32 5.58
CA ASN A 9 -11.70 2.15 4.93
C ASN A 9 -10.28 1.62 5.20
N CYS A 10 -10.16 0.55 5.99
CA CYS A 10 -8.97 -0.25 6.20
C CYS A 10 -8.67 -1.14 5.00
N GLN A 11 -7.64 -0.75 4.24
CA GLN A 11 -7.08 -1.57 3.18
C GLN A 11 -5.68 -2.03 3.58
N SER A 12 -5.59 -3.24 4.10
CA SER A 12 -4.32 -3.87 4.47
C SER A 12 -3.92 -4.93 3.44
N PHE A 13 -2.75 -4.74 2.82
CA PHE A 13 -2.17 -5.64 1.84
C PHE A 13 -0.89 -6.29 2.36
N GLY A 14 -0.66 -7.52 1.93
CA GLY A 14 0.57 -8.27 2.15
C GLY A 14 1.40 -8.37 0.87
N THR A 15 2.71 -8.21 0.97
CA THR A 15 3.65 -8.49 -0.13
C THR A 15 4.85 -9.27 0.39
N ASP A 16 5.34 -10.23 -0.37
CA ASP A 16 6.62 -10.91 -0.10
C ASP A 16 7.80 -10.24 -0.80
N CYS A 17 7.58 -9.12 -1.49
CA CYS A 17 8.59 -8.32 -2.13
C CYS A 17 9.17 -7.30 -1.14
N LYS A 18 10.41 -7.55 -0.68
CA LYS A 18 11.12 -6.59 0.19
C LYS A 18 11.42 -5.28 -0.53
N ASP A 19 11.70 -5.35 -1.83
CA ASP A 19 12.01 -4.16 -2.62
C ASP A 19 10.79 -3.25 -2.71
N LEU A 20 9.57 -3.77 -2.82
CA LEU A 20 8.36 -2.95 -2.81
C LEU A 20 8.23 -2.14 -1.51
N ILE A 21 8.56 -2.75 -0.36
CA ILE A 21 8.57 -2.03 0.92
C ILE A 21 9.64 -0.93 0.94
N ALA A 22 10.82 -1.20 0.36
CA ALA A 22 11.89 -0.21 0.25
C ALA A 22 11.50 0.94 -0.70
N MET A 23 10.88 0.65 -1.84
CA MET A 23 10.40 1.64 -2.80
C MET A 23 9.36 2.59 -2.18
N ILE A 24 8.43 2.07 -1.38
CA ILE A 24 7.42 2.91 -0.71
C ILE A 24 8.08 3.81 0.36
N LYS A 25 9.11 3.31 1.05
CA LYS A 25 9.82 4.07 2.09
C LYS A 25 10.71 5.17 1.53
N ASP A 26 11.36 4.92 0.39
CA ASP A 26 12.24 5.88 -0.27
C ASP A 26 11.99 5.90 -1.79
N PRO A 27 10.88 6.48 -2.26
CA PRO A 27 10.49 6.43 -3.67
C PRO A 27 11.47 7.14 -4.60
N GLN A 28 12.25 8.11 -4.08
CA GLN A 28 13.22 8.86 -4.87
C GLN A 28 14.44 8.02 -5.28
N ALA A 29 14.74 6.94 -4.54
CA ALA A 29 15.77 5.99 -4.92
C ALA A 29 15.37 5.09 -6.11
N TRP A 30 14.09 5.10 -6.52
CA TRP A 30 13.52 4.21 -7.53
C TRP A 30 12.79 4.97 -8.65
N PRO A 31 13.47 5.88 -9.38
CA PRO A 31 12.83 6.77 -10.34
C PRO A 31 12.15 6.05 -11.51
N ASN A 32 12.58 4.83 -11.82
CA ASN A 32 11.96 4.01 -12.88
C ASN A 32 10.54 3.54 -12.54
N PHE A 33 10.13 3.60 -11.26
CA PHE A 33 8.81 3.21 -10.78
C PHE A 33 7.96 4.41 -10.31
N SER A 34 8.30 5.62 -10.76
CA SER A 34 7.68 6.85 -10.27
C SER A 34 6.16 6.85 -10.41
N THR A 35 5.65 6.35 -11.54
CA THR A 35 4.21 6.31 -11.84
C THR A 35 3.48 5.34 -10.92
N GLU A 36 4.02 4.14 -10.71
CA GLU A 36 3.44 3.14 -9.82
C GLU A 36 3.47 3.61 -8.36
N LEU A 37 4.55 4.28 -7.95
CA LEU A 37 4.69 4.81 -6.59
C LEU A 37 3.76 6.00 -6.34
N GLU A 38 3.49 6.84 -7.35
CA GLU A 38 2.50 7.92 -7.26
C GLU A 38 1.08 7.36 -7.04
N VAL A 39 0.73 6.25 -7.70
CA VAL A 39 -0.55 5.56 -7.46
C VAL A 39 -0.64 5.07 -6.00
N ILE A 40 0.43 4.44 -5.48
CA ILE A 40 0.45 3.99 -4.08
C ILE A 40 0.33 5.15 -3.10
N GLN A 41 1.01 6.27 -3.36
CA GLN A 41 0.90 7.48 -2.53
C GLN A 41 -0.51 8.07 -2.58
N THR A 42 -1.14 8.10 -3.76
CA THR A 42 -2.53 8.54 -3.90
C THR A 42 -3.47 7.66 -3.07
N LEU A 43 -3.28 6.34 -3.09
CA LEU A 43 -4.06 5.42 -2.26
C LEU A 43 -3.82 5.67 -0.75
N GLN A 44 -2.59 5.93 -0.32
CA GLN A 44 -2.27 6.29 1.06
C GLN A 44 -2.96 7.58 1.53
N ILE A 45 -3.17 8.54 0.63
CA ILE A 45 -3.89 9.79 0.93
C ILE A 45 -5.40 9.55 0.99
N CYS A 46 -5.94 8.78 0.05
CA CYS A 46 -7.38 8.54 -0.06
C CYS A 46 -7.93 7.62 1.03
N PHE A 47 -7.12 6.74 1.60
CA PHE A 47 -7.54 5.73 2.57
C PHE A 47 -6.77 5.89 3.90
N PRO A 48 -7.45 6.35 4.98
CA PRO A 48 -6.82 6.63 6.28
C PRO A 48 -6.08 5.44 6.91
N GLU A 49 -6.47 4.21 6.53
CA GLU A 49 -5.94 2.96 7.08
C GLU A 49 -5.26 2.09 5.99
N PHE A 50 -4.72 2.72 4.94
CA PHE A 50 -3.96 2.00 3.92
C PHE A 50 -2.63 1.49 4.47
N LYS A 51 -2.37 0.19 4.35
CA LYS A 51 -1.13 -0.44 4.79
C LYS A 51 -0.67 -1.49 3.79
N ILE A 52 0.62 -1.49 3.48
CA ILE A 52 1.30 -2.59 2.78
C ILE A 52 2.39 -3.12 3.72
N SER A 53 2.30 -4.40 4.07
CA SER A 53 3.27 -5.05 4.96
C SER A 53 3.99 -6.21 4.30
N TYR A 54 5.25 -6.41 4.70
CA TYR A 54 6.01 -7.58 4.29
C TYR A 54 5.43 -8.86 4.92
N ILE A 55 5.20 -9.89 4.10
CA ILE A 55 4.82 -11.23 4.52
C ILE A 55 5.83 -12.21 3.91
N PRO A 56 6.53 -13.04 4.70
CA PRO A 56 7.42 -14.06 4.16
C PRO A 56 6.67 -15.03 3.24
N ARG A 57 7.27 -15.40 2.11
CA ARG A 57 6.76 -16.49 1.28
C ARG A 57 6.85 -17.80 2.08
N ALA A 58 5.74 -18.54 2.17
CA ALA A 58 5.78 -19.89 2.71
C ALA A 58 6.63 -20.77 1.77
N GLN A 59 7.56 -21.52 2.35
CA GLN A 59 8.50 -22.39 1.63
C GLN A 59 7.82 -23.67 1.13
#